data_AF-A0A932JVB8-F1
#
_entry.id   AF-A0A932JVB8-F1
#
_cell.length_a   1.000
_cell.length_b   1.000
_cell.length_c   1.000
_cell.angle_alpha   90.00
_cell.angle_beta   90.00
_cell.angle_gamma   90.00
#
_symmetry.space_group_name_H-M   'P 1'
#
loop_
_entity.id
_entity.type
_entity.pdbx_description
1 polymer ?
#
loop_
_entity_poly.entity_id
_entity_poly.type
_entity_poly.pdbx_seq_one_letter_code
_entity_poly.pdbx_strand_id
1 'polypeptide(L)'
;MDLLKVTISICELLITVIMAVLVVFVTYRALIRANTDFDEDKEIIKGNMGVGILVAALLLSSANIMHQAFLPVSDTIHVTLAGGAGGGSAVGPLALYALGNLVLAFVIVVFTLSFSLRLFGRLTRTKETRPGKELERGNVAVGVILSSFILIVSMFVGEGVSSISKAILPRPNIGRMQMMR
;
A
#
# COMPACT_ATOMS: atom_id res chain seq x y z
N MET A 1 -0.96 -25.71 -22.76
CA MET A 1 -1.14 -24.59 -21.81
C MET A 1 -1.25 -25.21 -20.44
N ASP A 2 -0.26 -25.00 -19.59
CA ASP A 2 -0.15 -25.75 -18.33
C ASP A 2 -1.30 -25.37 -17.39
N LEU A 3 -2.25 -26.29 -17.20
CA LEU A 3 -3.43 -26.11 -16.33
C LEU A 3 -3.04 -25.58 -14.93
N LEU A 4 -1.87 -26.00 -14.44
CA LEU A 4 -1.25 -25.53 -13.20
C LEU A 4 -1.02 -24.02 -13.16
N LYS A 5 -0.51 -23.42 -14.24
CA LYS A 5 -0.25 -21.97 -14.29
C LYS A 5 -1.54 -21.17 -14.21
N VAL A 6 -2.59 -21.66 -14.88
CA VAL A 6 -3.93 -21.04 -14.83
C VAL A 6 -4.50 -21.10 -13.42
N THR A 7 -4.42 -22.26 -12.75
CA THR A 7 -4.91 -22.40 -11.36
C THR A 7 -4.15 -21.49 -10.38
N ILE A 8 -2.82 -21.35 -10.53
CA ILE A 8 -2.01 -20.47 -9.68
C ILE A 8 -2.42 -19.01 -9.86
N SER A 9 -2.57 -18.53 -11.10
CA SER A 9 -3.00 -17.16 -11.37
C SER A 9 -4.41 -16.87 -10.85
N ILE A 10 -5.32 -17.85 -10.87
CA ILE A 10 -6.65 -17.70 -10.26
C ILE A 10 -6.56 -17.57 -8.74
N CYS A 11 -5.75 -18.41 -8.08
CA CYS A 11 -5.51 -18.31 -6.63
C CYS A 11 -4.87 -16.98 -6.25
N GLU A 12 -3.90 -16.51 -7.04
CA GLU A 12 -3.26 -15.22 -6.84
C GLU A 12 -4.25 -14.07 -6.95
N LEU A 13 -5.11 -14.08 -7.99
CA LEU A 13 -6.15 -13.08 -8.17
C LEU A 13 -7.09 -13.01 -6.96
N LEU A 14 -7.49 -14.16 -6.40
CA LEU A 14 -8.29 -14.20 -5.18
C LEU A 14 -7.56 -13.54 -4.01
N ILE A 15 -6.27 -13.80 -3.84
CA ILE A 15 -5.45 -13.17 -2.79
C ILE A 15 -5.37 -11.66 -3.02
N THR A 16 -5.12 -11.20 -4.25
CA THR A 16 -5.04 -9.77 -4.57
C THR A 16 -6.37 -9.05 -4.28
N VAL A 17 -7.50 -9.68 -4.59
CA VAL A 17 -8.84 -9.12 -4.30
C VAL A 17 -9.04 -8.98 -2.79
N ILE A 18 -8.74 -10.04 -2.01
CA ILE A 18 -8.83 -9.98 -0.54
C ILE A 18 -7.93 -8.87 0.01
N MET A 19 -6.71 -8.76 -0.53
CA MET A 19 -5.74 -7.74 -0.12
C MET A 19 -6.21 -6.33 -0.45
N ALA A 20 -6.81 -6.10 -1.61
CA ALA A 20 -7.37 -4.80 -1.97
C ALA A 20 -8.47 -4.38 -0.98
N VAL A 21 -9.39 -5.29 -0.63
CA VAL A 21 -10.45 -5.02 0.36
C VAL A 21 -9.84 -4.70 1.72
N LEU A 22 -8.83 -5.47 2.16
CA LEU A 22 -8.15 -5.23 3.43
C LEU A 22 -7.43 -3.89 3.47
N VAL A 23 -6.78 -3.47 2.38
CA VAL A 23 -6.14 -2.15 2.28
C VAL A 23 -7.13 -1.02 2.44
N VAL A 24 -8.27 -1.10 1.74
CA VAL A 24 -9.31 -0.07 1.84
C VAL A 24 -9.82 0.01 3.28
N PHE A 25 -10.12 -1.14 3.89
CA PHE A 25 -10.61 -1.19 5.27
C PHE A 25 -9.59 -0.65 6.29
N VAL A 26 -8.33 -1.07 6.18
CA VAL A 26 -7.25 -0.62 7.07
C VAL A 26 -7.00 0.87 6.88
N THR A 27 -7.03 1.37 5.64
CA THR A 27 -6.82 2.79 5.35
C THR A 27 -7.92 3.64 5.95
N TYR A 28 -9.18 3.24 5.79
CA TYR A 28 -10.31 3.92 6.43
C TYR A 28 -10.17 3.95 7.95
N ARG A 29 -9.78 2.83 8.55
CA ARG A 29 -9.61 2.73 10.00
C ARG A 29 -8.39 3.51 10.51
N ALA A 30 -7.29 3.49 9.76
CA ALA A 30 -6.09 4.26 10.06
C ALA A 30 -6.38 5.75 10.00
N LEU A 31 -7.23 6.16 9.07
CA LEU A 31 -7.67 7.54 8.91
C LEU A 31 -8.48 8.02 10.13
N ILE A 32 -9.50 7.27 10.56
CA ILE A 32 -10.25 7.53 11.81
C ILE A 32 -9.32 7.60 13.03
N ARG A 33 -8.29 6.74 13.08
CA ARG A 33 -7.33 6.70 14.20
C ARG A 33 -6.33 7.87 14.16
N ALA A 34 -5.96 8.32 12.97
CA ALA A 34 -4.95 9.36 12.76
C ALA A 34 -5.55 10.77 12.90
N ASN A 35 -6.83 10.96 12.56
CA ASN A 35 -7.50 12.25 12.72
C ASN A 35 -8.13 12.39 14.12
N THR A 36 -7.61 13.34 14.88
CA THR A 36 -8.14 13.76 16.20
C THR A 36 -8.74 15.17 16.14
N ASP A 37 -8.66 15.87 14.99
CA ASP A 37 -9.07 17.28 14.87
C ASP A 37 -10.51 17.44 14.32
N PHE A 38 -11.04 16.49 13.52
CA PHE A 38 -12.41 16.54 12.99
C PHE A 38 -12.95 15.14 12.64
N ASP A 39 -14.27 15.00 12.56
CA ASP A 39 -15.00 13.75 12.31
C ASP A 39 -15.34 13.63 10.82
N GLU A 40 -14.55 12.83 10.10
CA GLU A 40 -14.61 12.70 8.64
C GLU A 40 -15.93 12.10 8.16
N ASP A 41 -16.44 11.09 8.86
CA ASP A 41 -17.70 10.42 8.52
C ASP A 41 -18.83 11.45 8.47
N LYS A 42 -18.87 12.34 9.47
CA LYS A 42 -19.85 13.42 9.53
C LYS A 42 -19.67 14.43 8.41
N GLU A 43 -18.43 14.81 8.11
CA GLU A 43 -18.16 15.79 7.06
C GLU A 43 -18.40 15.25 5.64
N ILE A 44 -18.14 13.97 5.39
CA ILE A 44 -18.50 13.30 4.13
C ILE A 44 -20.03 13.23 3.98
N ILE A 45 -20.75 12.82 5.03
CA ILE A 45 -22.23 12.78 5.02
C ILE A 45 -22.82 14.18 4.80
N LYS A 46 -22.19 15.21 5.36
CA LYS A 46 -22.57 16.63 5.19
C LYS A 46 -22.31 17.17 3.78
N GLY A 47 -21.63 16.41 2.91
CA GLY A 47 -21.36 16.77 1.52
C GLY A 47 -20.10 17.62 1.33
N ASN A 48 -19.15 17.54 2.26
CA ASN A 48 -17.91 18.30 2.16
C ASN A 48 -16.96 17.74 1.09
N MET A 49 -16.90 18.40 -0.06
CA MET A 49 -16.04 17.98 -1.18
C MET A 49 -14.55 17.95 -0.82
N GLY A 50 -14.07 18.87 0.02
CA GLY A 50 -12.64 18.92 0.39
C GLY A 50 -12.20 17.67 1.16
N VAL A 51 -13.03 17.23 2.11
CA VAL A 51 -12.81 15.97 2.86
C VAL A 51 -12.95 14.76 1.92
N GLY A 52 -13.93 14.76 1.02
CA GLY A 52 -14.12 13.69 0.04
C GLY A 52 -12.90 13.46 -0.85
N ILE A 53 -12.30 14.54 -1.38
CA ILE A 53 -11.08 14.45 -2.20
C ILE A 53 -9.91 13.91 -1.37
N LEU A 54 -9.78 14.35 -0.11
CA LEU A 54 -8.74 13.86 0.80
C LEU A 54 -8.84 12.34 1.02
N VAL A 55 -10.03 11.86 1.36
CA VAL A 55 -10.25 10.42 1.59
C VAL A 55 -10.01 9.62 0.33
N ALA A 56 -10.47 10.10 -0.83
CA ALA A 56 -10.19 9.45 -2.12
C ALA A 56 -8.68 9.36 -2.40
N ALA A 57 -7.93 10.43 -2.14
CA ALA A 57 -6.48 10.45 -2.34
C ALA A 57 -5.75 9.50 -1.38
N LEU A 58 -6.16 9.43 -0.12
CA LEU A 58 -5.60 8.48 0.85
C LEU A 58 -5.83 7.02 0.43
N LEU A 59 -7.03 6.71 -0.04
CA LEU A 59 -7.36 5.39 -0.57
C LEU A 59 -6.49 5.04 -1.79
N LEU A 60 -6.38 5.96 -2.75
CA LEU A 60 -5.51 5.76 -3.92
C LEU A 60 -4.04 5.58 -3.53
N SER A 61 -3.54 6.40 -2.61
CA SER A 61 -2.19 6.29 -2.08
C SER A 61 -1.92 4.94 -1.41
N SER A 62 -2.86 4.48 -0.58
CA SER A 62 -2.74 3.19 0.10
C SER A 62 -2.72 2.01 -0.89
N ALA A 63 -3.58 2.06 -1.92
CA ALA A 63 -3.64 1.07 -2.98
C ALA A 63 -2.34 1.05 -3.79
N ASN A 64 -1.78 2.22 -4.12
CA ASN A 64 -0.51 2.32 -4.83
C ASN A 64 0.65 1.69 -4.05
N ILE A 65 0.78 2.01 -2.76
CA ILE A 65 1.85 1.43 -1.91
C ILE A 65 1.67 -0.09 -1.79
N MET A 66 0.46 -0.58 -1.53
CA MET A 66 0.22 -2.02 -1.42
C MET A 66 0.47 -2.74 -2.75
N HIS A 67 0.06 -2.14 -3.87
CA HIS A 67 0.29 -2.72 -5.19
C HIS A 67 1.79 -2.97 -5.43
N GLN A 68 2.63 -1.99 -5.09
CA GLN A 68 4.08 -2.11 -5.20
C GLN A 68 4.71 -3.15 -4.25
N ALA A 69 4.07 -3.41 -3.12
CA ALA A 69 4.46 -4.47 -2.19
C ALA A 69 4.05 -5.88 -2.65
N PHE A 70 3.00 -5.98 -3.46
CA PHE A 70 2.47 -7.25 -3.95
C PHE A 70 3.26 -7.81 -5.14
N LEU A 71 3.76 -6.95 -6.04
CA LEU A 71 4.51 -7.39 -7.24
C LEU A 71 5.64 -8.40 -6.93
N PRO A 72 6.52 -8.16 -5.96
CA PRO A 72 7.60 -9.10 -5.65
C PRO A 72 7.10 -10.44 -5.10
N VAL A 73 5.96 -10.44 -4.42
CA VAL A 73 5.33 -11.65 -3.88
C VAL A 73 4.79 -12.52 -5.02
N SER A 74 4.08 -11.91 -5.97
CA SER A 74 3.60 -12.55 -7.20
C SER A 74 4.75 -13.18 -7.99
N ASP A 75 5.80 -12.40 -8.26
CA ASP A 75 6.98 -12.87 -9.01
C ASP A 75 7.62 -14.09 -8.33
N THR A 76 7.74 -14.07 -7.01
CA THR A 76 8.33 -15.17 -6.26
C THR A 76 7.49 -16.44 -6.35
N ILE A 77 6.16 -16.32 -6.25
CA ILE A 77 5.23 -17.45 -6.41
C ILE A 77 5.37 -18.05 -7.82
N HIS A 78 5.40 -17.21 -8.86
CA HIS A 78 5.56 -17.65 -10.24
C HIS A 78 6.88 -18.38 -10.46
N VAL A 79 8.02 -17.87 -9.96
CA VAL A 79 9.33 -18.49 -10.19
C VAL A 79 9.48 -19.80 -9.41
N THR A 80 8.99 -19.88 -8.17
CA THR A 80 9.07 -21.11 -7.36
C THR A 80 8.24 -22.25 -7.95
N LEU A 81 7.02 -21.94 -8.45
CA LEU A 81 6.14 -22.96 -9.03
C LEU A 81 6.45 -23.29 -10.50
N ALA A 82 6.92 -22.32 -11.31
CA ALA A 82 7.23 -22.55 -12.72
C ALA A 82 8.66 -23.09 -12.97
N GLY A 83 9.61 -22.80 -12.09
CA GLY A 83 11.03 -23.12 -12.29
C GLY A 83 11.45 -24.55 -11.94
N GLY A 84 10.55 -25.42 -11.49
CA GLY A 84 10.91 -26.80 -11.09
C GLY A 84 11.88 -26.89 -9.90
N ALA A 85 12.23 -25.77 -9.25
CA ALA A 85 13.01 -25.71 -8.01
C ALA A 85 12.20 -26.14 -6.77
N GLY A 86 11.11 -26.88 -6.98
CA GLY A 86 10.27 -27.49 -5.97
C GLY A 86 10.93 -28.75 -5.39
N GLY A 87 12.04 -28.58 -4.68
CA GLY A 87 12.28 -29.46 -3.54
C GLY A 87 11.18 -29.13 -2.53
N GLY A 88 10.29 -30.07 -2.24
CA GLY A 88 9.07 -29.89 -1.43
C GLY A 88 9.27 -29.33 0.00
N SER A 89 10.50 -29.00 0.39
CA SER A 89 10.89 -28.35 1.65
C SER A 89 10.99 -26.82 1.59
N ALA A 90 10.96 -26.18 0.40
CA ALA A 90 11.19 -24.74 0.27
C ALA A 90 9.90 -23.87 0.27
N VAL A 91 8.72 -24.47 0.07
CA VAL A 91 7.45 -23.72 -0.11
C VAL A 91 6.96 -23.09 1.21
N GLY A 92 7.14 -23.80 2.33
CA GLY A 92 6.75 -23.33 3.67
C GLY A 92 7.44 -22.01 4.09
N PRO A 93 8.78 -21.93 4.08
CA PRO A 93 9.48 -20.70 4.47
C PRO A 93 9.19 -19.53 3.50
N LEU A 94 9.06 -19.79 2.19
CA LEU A 94 8.71 -18.78 1.20
C LEU A 94 7.33 -18.15 1.43
N ALA A 95 6.33 -18.96 1.77
CA ALA A 95 5.00 -18.45 2.14
C ALA A 95 5.04 -17.59 3.41
N LEU A 96 5.88 -17.96 4.39
CA LEU A 96 6.09 -17.19 5.61
C LEU A 96 6.74 -15.82 5.32
N TYR A 97 7.74 -15.77 4.43
CA TYR A 97 8.36 -14.52 3.99
C TYR A 97 7.39 -13.62 3.20
N ALA A 98 6.57 -14.20 2.33
CA ALA A 98 5.54 -13.48 1.59
C ALA A 98 4.49 -12.85 2.53
N LEU A 99 3.99 -13.62 3.50
CA LEU A 99 3.07 -13.11 4.52
C LEU A 99 3.73 -12.03 5.38
N GLY A 100 4.98 -12.24 5.80
CA GLY A 100 5.74 -11.25 6.56
C GLY A 100 5.92 -9.94 5.80
N ASN A 101 6.22 -10.01 4.51
CA ASN A 101 6.31 -8.84 3.65
C ASN A 101 4.98 -8.10 3.53
N LEU A 102 3.87 -8.84 3.41
CA LEU A 102 2.52 -8.27 3.34
C LEU A 102 2.14 -7.51 4.62
N VAL A 103 2.46 -8.08 5.79
CA VAL A 103 2.25 -7.43 7.09
C VAL A 103 3.13 -6.20 7.21
N LEU A 104 4.40 -6.29 6.80
CA LEU A 104 5.32 -5.16 6.79
C LEU A 104 4.81 -4.03 5.88
N ALA A 105 4.30 -4.37 4.68
CA ALA A 105 3.70 -3.42 3.77
C ALA A 105 2.50 -2.71 4.39
N PHE A 106 1.60 -3.44 5.08
CA PHE A 106 0.51 -2.83 5.83
C PHE A 106 0.99 -1.84 6.89
N VAL A 107 2.01 -2.20 7.66
CA VAL A 107 2.60 -1.30 8.67
C VAL A 107 3.15 -0.04 7.99
N ILE A 108 3.83 -0.18 6.87
CA ILE A 108 4.37 0.97 6.12
C ILE A 108 3.25 1.84 5.56
N VAL A 109 2.16 1.27 5.03
CA VAL A 109 0.99 2.03 4.56
C VAL A 109 0.42 2.87 5.70
N VAL A 110 0.09 2.24 6.84
CA VAL A 110 -0.50 2.94 7.99
C VAL A 110 0.44 4.02 8.52
N PHE A 111 1.74 3.70 8.62
CA PHE A 111 2.76 4.64 9.06
C PHE A 111 2.87 5.84 8.13
N THR A 112 2.96 5.61 6.81
CA THR A 112 3.09 6.66 5.81
C THR A 112 1.87 7.57 5.76
N LEU A 113 0.66 7.01 5.80
CA LEU A 113 -0.57 7.81 5.83
C LEU A 113 -0.65 8.66 7.10
N SER A 114 -0.38 8.06 8.25
CA SER A 114 -0.37 8.76 9.55
C SER A 114 0.72 9.84 9.59
N PHE A 115 1.90 9.53 9.06
CA PHE A 115 3.03 10.45 9.00
C PHE A 115 2.75 11.61 8.06
N SER A 116 2.18 11.35 6.88
CA SER A 116 1.83 12.37 5.89
C SER A 116 0.83 13.38 6.43
N LEU A 117 -0.24 12.90 7.09
CA LEU A 117 -1.24 13.76 7.73
C LEU A 117 -0.63 14.61 8.86
N ARG A 118 0.20 14.02 9.72
CA ARG A 118 0.88 14.77 10.80
C ARG A 118 1.90 15.77 10.28
N LEU A 119 2.67 15.39 9.26
CA LEU A 119 3.70 16.23 8.67
C LEU A 119 3.03 17.45 8.02
N PHE A 120 1.95 17.24 7.27
CA PHE A 120 1.17 18.34 6.73
C PHE A 120 0.62 19.22 7.84
N GLY A 121 -0.04 18.65 8.85
CA GLY A 121 -0.56 19.39 9.99
C GLY A 121 0.51 20.19 10.76
N ARG A 122 1.79 19.80 10.67
CA ARG A 122 2.93 20.59 11.17
C ARG A 122 3.37 21.68 10.20
N LEU A 123 3.42 21.41 8.90
CA LEU A 123 3.86 22.34 7.87
C LEU A 123 2.89 23.51 7.67
N THR A 124 1.58 23.26 7.74
CA THR A 124 0.53 24.29 7.65
C THR A 124 0.15 24.89 8.99
N ARG A 125 0.88 24.57 10.08
CA ARG A 125 0.66 25.16 11.41
C ARG A 125 1.21 26.59 11.47
N THR A 126 0.56 27.50 10.76
CA THR A 126 0.77 28.95 10.89
C THR A 126 -0.23 29.50 11.92
N LYS A 127 0.14 30.59 12.61
CA LYS A 127 -0.54 31.13 13.82
C LYS A 127 -2.06 31.36 13.72
N GLU A 128 -2.69 31.36 12.54
CA GLU A 128 -4.12 31.66 12.37
C GLU A 128 -4.97 30.60 11.65
N THR A 129 -4.38 29.61 10.97
CA THR A 129 -5.12 28.66 10.11
C THR A 129 -4.82 27.21 10.50
N ARG A 130 -5.82 26.51 11.05
CA ARG A 130 -5.76 25.06 11.29
C ARG A 130 -6.30 24.35 10.04
N PRO A 131 -5.48 23.59 9.29
CA PRO A 131 -5.92 22.94 8.05
C PRO A 131 -7.11 22.00 8.27
N GLY A 132 -7.21 21.34 9.43
CA GLY A 132 -8.38 20.52 9.79
C GLY A 132 -9.68 21.34 9.88
N LYS A 133 -9.64 22.54 10.45
CA LYS A 133 -10.81 23.43 10.53
C LYS A 133 -11.18 24.03 9.17
N GLU A 134 -10.20 24.28 8.31
CA GLU A 134 -10.49 24.72 6.94
C GLU A 134 -11.10 23.61 6.10
N LEU A 135 -10.65 22.36 6.32
CA LEU A 135 -11.26 21.21 5.70
C LEU A 135 -12.70 21.05 6.18
N GLU A 136 -12.98 21.13 7.48
CA GLU A 136 -14.33 21.10 8.07
C GLU A 136 -15.24 22.25 7.58
N ARG A 137 -14.65 23.40 7.23
CA ARG A 137 -15.36 24.53 6.60
C ARG A 137 -15.71 24.31 5.12
N GLY A 138 -15.31 23.18 4.54
CA GLY A 138 -15.57 22.86 3.14
C GLY A 138 -14.57 23.45 2.18
N ASN A 139 -13.36 23.84 2.63
CA ASN A 139 -12.37 24.42 1.75
C ASN A 139 -11.77 23.37 0.80
N VAL A 140 -12.31 23.30 -0.42
CA VAL A 140 -11.87 22.38 -1.47
C VAL A 140 -10.41 22.62 -1.86
N ALA A 141 -9.92 23.87 -1.85
CA ALA A 141 -8.55 24.17 -2.23
C ALA A 141 -7.54 23.50 -1.29
N VAL A 142 -7.81 23.52 0.02
CA VAL A 142 -6.99 22.83 1.01
C VAL A 142 -7.07 21.31 0.83
N GLY A 143 -8.26 20.79 0.53
CA GLY A 143 -8.45 19.37 0.22
C GLY A 143 -7.61 18.90 -0.96
N VAL A 144 -7.60 19.65 -2.06
CA VAL A 144 -6.82 19.32 -3.26
C VAL A 144 -5.31 19.38 -2.98
N ILE A 145 -4.83 20.42 -2.30
CA ILE A 145 -3.40 20.55 -1.95
C ILE A 145 -2.96 19.38 -1.06
N LEU A 146 -3.74 19.06 -0.03
CA LEU A 146 -3.42 17.99 0.91
C LEU A 146 -3.44 16.62 0.22
N SER A 147 -4.44 16.38 -0.62
CA SER A 147 -4.56 15.18 -1.44
C SER A 147 -3.37 15.00 -2.36
N SER A 148 -2.96 16.07 -3.05
CA SER A 148 -1.82 16.04 -3.96
C SER A 148 -0.52 15.72 -3.22
N PHE A 149 -0.32 16.32 -2.04
CA PHE A 149 0.82 16.04 -1.19
C PHE A 149 0.90 14.56 -0.79
N ILE A 150 -0.22 13.98 -0.34
CA ILE A 150 -0.30 12.57 0.06
C ILE A 150 -0.02 11.64 -1.13
N LEU A 151 -0.59 11.94 -2.30
CA LEU A 151 -0.33 11.18 -3.53
C LEU A 151 1.15 11.17 -3.87
N ILE A 152 1.80 12.34 -3.88
CA ILE A 152 3.24 12.46 -4.16
C ILE A 152 4.04 11.62 -3.17
N VAL A 153 3.82 11.78 -1.86
CA VAL A 153 4.52 11.00 -0.82
C VAL A 153 4.34 9.49 -1.04
N SER A 154 3.13 9.05 -1.39
CA SER A 154 2.84 7.64 -1.62
C SER A 154 3.56 7.04 -2.81
N MET A 155 3.83 7.81 -3.86
CA MET A 155 4.59 7.34 -5.02
C MET A 155 6.03 7.01 -4.62
N PHE A 156 6.71 7.94 -3.93
CA PHE A 156 8.08 7.72 -3.44
C PHE A 156 8.16 6.58 -2.42
N VAL A 157 7.21 6.52 -1.49
CA VAL A 157 7.17 5.44 -0.50
C VAL A 157 6.93 4.09 -1.16
N GLY A 158 6.02 4.02 -2.15
CA GLY A 158 5.74 2.77 -2.87
C GLY A 158 7.01 2.15 -3.45
N GLU A 159 7.87 2.95 -4.07
CA GLU A 159 9.14 2.47 -4.64
C GLU A 159 10.10 1.95 -3.56
N GLY A 160 10.13 2.64 -2.43
CA GLY A 160 10.85 2.21 -1.23
C GLY A 160 10.36 0.87 -0.70
N VAL A 161 9.04 0.68 -0.62
CA VAL A 161 8.43 -0.59 -0.20
C VAL A 161 8.79 -1.70 -1.18
N SER A 162 8.68 -1.47 -2.49
CA SER A 162 9.05 -2.48 -3.50
C SER A 162 10.51 -2.91 -3.35
N SER A 163 11.41 -1.97 -3.07
CA SER A 163 12.84 -2.24 -2.89
C SER A 163 13.11 -3.09 -1.65
N ILE A 164 12.46 -2.77 -0.53
CA ILE A 164 12.55 -3.56 0.71
C ILE A 164 11.96 -4.96 0.49
N SER A 165 10.79 -5.06 -0.14
CA SER A 165 10.15 -6.34 -0.45
C SER A 165 11.05 -7.23 -1.32
N LYS A 166 11.73 -6.66 -2.32
CA LYS A 166 12.69 -7.37 -3.17
C LYS A 166 13.96 -7.80 -2.43
N ALA A 167 14.35 -7.11 -1.37
CA ALA A 167 15.51 -7.47 -0.55
C ALA A 167 15.18 -8.58 0.46
N ILE A 168 13.95 -8.60 0.97
CA ILE A 168 13.47 -9.61 1.92
C ILE A 168 13.17 -10.94 1.21
N LEU A 169 12.62 -10.88 0.00
CA LEU A 169 12.28 -12.08 -0.75
C LEU A 169 13.54 -12.70 -1.39
N PRO A 170 13.89 -13.95 -1.06
CA PRO A 170 15.05 -14.60 -1.65
C PRO A 170 14.81 -14.80 -3.15
N ARG A 171 15.58 -14.10 -3.99
CA ARG A 171 15.54 -14.32 -5.43
C ARG A 171 16.10 -15.72 -5.73
N PRO A 172 15.36 -16.58 -6.45
CA PRO A 172 15.94 -17.79 -7.03
C PRO A 172 17.10 -17.36 -7.94
N ASN A 173 18.29 -17.92 -7.71
CA ASN A 173 19.48 -17.66 -8.50
C ASN A 173 19.28 -18.17 -9.94
N ILE A 174 18.65 -17.37 -10.80
CA ILE A 174 18.64 -17.61 -12.25
C ILE A 174 19.97 -17.08 -12.80
N GLY A 175 21.07 -17.79 -12.56
CA GLY A 175 22.40 -17.24 -12.87
C GLY A 175 23.61 -18.16 -12.71
N ARG A 176 23.44 -19.49 -12.74
CA ARG A 176 24.58 -20.43 -12.80
C ARG A 176 24.36 -21.56 -13.80
N MET A 177 24.02 -21.25 -15.04
CA MET A 177 24.20 -22.19 -16.17
C MET A 177 24.42 -21.45 -17.49
N GLN A 178 25.53 -20.71 -17.64
CA GLN A 178 26.12 -20.46 -18.98
C GLN A 178 27.50 -19.76 -18.98
N MET A 179 28.35 -20.01 -17.97
CA MET A 179 29.78 -19.65 -18.06
C MET A 179 30.67 -20.85 -17.70
N MET A 180 30.48 -21.96 -18.42
CA MET A 180 31.52 -22.96 -18.65
C MET A 180 31.42 -23.37 -20.12
N ARG A 181 32.05 -22.57 -20.98
CA ARG A 181 32.70 -23.08 -22.18
C ARG A 181 34.19 -23.01 -21.93
#